data_AF-A0A850A0P2-F1
#
_entry.id   AF-A0A850A0P2-F1
#
_cell.length_a   1.000
_cell.length_b   1.000
_cell.length_c   1.000
_cell.angle_alpha   90.00
_cell.angle_beta   90.00
_cell.angle_gamma   90.00
#
_symmetry.space_group_name_H-M   'P 1'
#
loop_
_entity.id
_entity.type
_entity.pdbx_description
1 polymer ?
#
loop_
_entity_poly.entity_id
_entity_poly.type
_entity_poly.pdbx_seq_one_letter_code
_entity_poly.pdbx_strand_id
1 'polypeptide(L)' 'MATLAQMDRLIGRALFDAEFRALLLADPEQAARQLRYRLDGGQIARIRSLDAQALDEIARRFESAIAQPVQSLSFW' A
#
# COMPACT_ATOMS: atom_id res chain seq x y z
N MET A 1 -19.11 -3.98 -0.98
CA MET A 1 -18.08 -3.70 0.04
C MET A 1 -16.81 -4.45 -0.32
N ALA A 2 -15.63 -3.93 0.03
CA ALA A 2 -14.37 -4.58 -0.27
C ALA A 2 -14.12 -5.72 0.72
N THR A 3 -13.54 -6.83 0.26
CA THR A 3 -13.09 -7.93 1.13
C THR A 3 -11.74 -7.61 1.76
N LEU A 4 -11.31 -8.37 2.77
CA LEU A 4 -9.98 -8.22 3.37
C LEU A 4 -8.86 -8.33 2.33
N ALA A 5 -8.92 -9.33 1.45
CA ALA A 5 -7.94 -9.49 0.38
C ALA A 5 -7.90 -8.30 -0.61
N GLN A 6 -9.03 -7.61 -0.81
CA GLN A 6 -9.08 -6.39 -1.63
C GLN A 6 -8.47 -5.19 -0.90
N MET A 7 -8.64 -5.09 0.42
CA MET A 7 -7.96 -4.10 1.25
C MET A 7 -6.45 -4.30 1.23
N ASP A 8 -5.97 -5.53 1.37
CA ASP A 8 -4.54 -5.84 1.32
C ASP A 8 -3.91 -5.47 -0.02
N ARG A 9 -4.65 -5.64 -1.13
CA ARG A 9 -4.19 -5.18 -2.45
C ARG A 9 -4.11 -3.66 -2.57
N LEU A 10 -5.05 -2.93 -1.96
CA LEU A 10 -5.00 -1.46 -1.92
C LEU A 10 -3.76 -0.97 -1.18
N ILE A 11 -3.51 -1.52 0.00
CA ILE A 11 -2.34 -1.20 0.82
C ILE A 11 -1.06 -1.61 0.08
N GLY A 12 -1.00 -2.84 -0.43
CA GLY A 12 0.15 -3.36 -1.17
C GLY A 12 0.49 -2.48 -2.37
N ARG A 13 -0.51 -2.03 -3.14
CA ARG A 13 -0.28 -1.08 -4.24
C ARG A 13 0.26 0.26 -3.73
N ALA A 14 -0.32 0.83 -2.68
CA ALA A 14 0.14 2.10 -2.12
C ALA A 14 1.59 2.03 -1.56
N LEU A 15 2.10 0.85 -1.22
CA LEU A 15 3.50 0.70 -0.83
C LEU A 15 4.46 0.93 -2.00
N PHE A 16 4.10 0.53 -3.23
CA PHE A 16 4.99 0.58 -4.41
C PHE A 16 4.63 1.69 -5.41
N ASP A 17 3.49 2.34 -5.25
CA ASP A 17 2.96 3.36 -6.14
C ASP A 17 2.68 4.62 -5.30
N ALA A 18 3.65 5.54 -5.28
CA ALA A 18 3.59 6.75 -4.46
C ALA A 18 2.44 7.68 -4.87
N GLU A 19 2.10 7.73 -6.16
CA GLU A 19 0.96 8.49 -6.67
C GLU A 19 -0.35 7.86 -6.17
N PHE A 20 -0.47 6.55 -6.26
CA PHE A 20 -1.61 5.83 -5.72
C PHE A 20 -1.71 5.96 -4.19
N ARG A 21 -0.59 6.01 -3.48
CA ARG A 21 -0.57 6.26 -2.02
C ARG A 21 -1.16 7.62 -1.68
N ALA A 22 -0.71 8.67 -2.37
CA ALA A 22 -1.26 10.00 -2.19
C ALA A 22 -2.76 10.04 -2.47
N LEU A 23 -3.20 9.37 -3.56
CA LEU A 23 -4.62 9.23 -3.89
C LEU A 23 -5.40 8.47 -2.82
N LEU A 24 -4.90 7.32 -2.35
CA LEU A 24 -5.55 6.48 -1.35
C LEU A 24 -5.76 7.21 -0.02
N LEU A 25 -4.83 8.08 0.36
CA LEU A 25 -4.91 8.87 1.58
C LEU A 25 -5.84 10.09 1.42
N ALA A 26 -5.83 10.75 0.27
CA ALA A 26 -6.68 11.92 -0.01
C ALA A 26 -8.14 11.53 -0.29
N ASP A 27 -8.36 10.55 -1.16
CA ASP A 27 -9.67 10.03 -1.57
C ASP A 27 -9.64 8.49 -1.67
N PRO A 28 -9.85 7.78 -0.53
CA PRO A 28 -9.85 6.33 -0.49
C PRO A 28 -10.89 5.68 -1.42
N GLU A 29 -12.03 6.34 -1.64
CA GLU A 29 -13.10 5.83 -2.49
C GLU A 29 -12.71 5.90 -3.96
N GLN A 30 -12.07 6.99 -4.38
CA GLN A 30 -11.56 7.12 -5.74
C GLN A 30 -10.44 6.11 -6.01
N ALA A 31 -9.51 5.94 -5.08
CA ALA A 31 -8.45 4.93 -5.17
C ALA A 31 -9.03 3.51 -5.31
N ALA A 32 -10.01 3.16 -4.48
CA ALA A 32 -10.69 1.86 -4.55
C ALA A 32 -11.42 1.66 -5.89
N ARG A 33 -12.04 2.71 -6.44
CA ARG A 33 -12.72 2.66 -7.74
C ARG A 33 -11.78 2.33 -8.91
N GLN A 34 -10.51 2.76 -8.87
CA GLN A 34 -9.53 2.37 -9.90
C GLN A 34 -9.35 0.84 -9.99
N LEU A 35 -9.49 0.15 -8.85
CA LEU A 35 -9.41 -1.32 -8.77
C LEU A 35 -10.79 -1.99 -8.83
N ARG A 36 -11.84 -1.24 -9.14
CA ARG A 36 -13.25 -1.69 -9.17
C ARG A 36 -13.77 -2.20 -7.82
N TYR A 37 -13.24 -1.67 -6.72
CA TYR A 37 -13.69 -1.98 -5.36
C TYR A 37 -14.64 -0.90 -4.84
N ARG A 38 -15.47 -1.25 -3.86
CA ARG A 38 -16.34 -0.31 -3.14
C ARG A 38 -16.04 -0.42 -1.65
N LEU A 39 -15.62 0.66 -1.03
CA LEU A 39 -15.39 0.73 0.41
C LEU A 39 -16.70 1.06 1.14
N ASP A 40 -16.81 0.64 2.39
CA ASP A 40 -17.79 1.22 3.32
C ASP A 40 -17.16 2.29 4.21
N GLY A 41 -17.99 2.93 5.05
CA GLY A 41 -17.54 3.97 5.97
C GLY A 41 -16.49 3.49 6.98
N GLY A 42 -16.59 2.25 7.45
CA GLY A 42 -15.62 1.68 8.39
C GLY A 42 -14.24 1.48 7.76
N GLN A 43 -14.20 0.99 6.52
CA GLN A 43 -12.98 0.82 5.74
C GLN A 43 -12.33 2.16 5.39
N ILE A 44 -13.13 3.16 5.02
CA ILE A 44 -12.65 4.52 4.75
C ILE A 44 -12.03 5.12 6.02
N ALA A 45 -12.71 5.02 7.16
CA ALA A 45 -12.20 5.51 8.44
C ALA A 45 -10.88 4.82 8.80
N ARG A 46 -10.77 3.51 8.58
CA ARG A 46 -9.53 2.75 8.82
C ARG A 46 -8.39 3.20 7.92
N ILE A 47 -8.64 3.45 6.64
CA ILE A 47 -7.61 3.98 5.72
C ILE A 47 -7.18 5.37 6.16
N ARG A 48 -8.12 6.25 6.52
CA ARG A 48 -7.81 7.60 7.01
C ARG A 48 -7.06 7.63 8.35
N SER A 49 -7.23 6.58 9.17
CA SER A 49 -6.45 6.43 10.40
C SER A 49 -5.03 5.92 10.18
N LEU A 50 -4.68 5.52 8.95
CA LEU A 50 -3.29 5.18 8.64
C LEU A 50 -2.47 6.46 8.61
N ASP A 51 -1.42 6.48 9.40
CA ASP A 51 -0.42 7.54 9.36
C ASP A 51 0.35 7.44 8.03
N ALA A 52 0.28 8.49 7.22
CA ALA A 52 1.02 8.61 5.96
C ALA A 52 2.51 8.36 6.17
N GLN A 53 3.05 8.80 7.32
CA GLN A 53 4.45 8.62 7.67
C GLN A 53 4.79 7.14 7.93
N ALA A 54 3.87 6.39 8.55
CA ALA A 54 4.05 4.96 8.78
C ALA A 54 4.01 4.17 7.46
N LEU A 55 3.12 4.53 6.53
CA LEU A 55 3.08 3.91 5.20
C LEU A 55 4.36 4.20 4.40
N ASP A 56 4.88 5.43 4.45
CA ASP A 56 6.15 5.82 3.84
C ASP A 56 7.35 5.07 4.44
N GLU A 57 7.34 4.84 5.76
CA GLU A 57 8.39 4.08 6.44
C GLU A 57 8.36 2.60 6.04
N ILE A 58 7.18 2.00 5.97
CA ILE A 58 7.00 0.61 5.51
C ILE A 58 7.46 0.49 4.04
N ALA A 59 7.07 1.42 3.18
CA ALA A 59 7.48 1.45 1.78
C ALA A 59 9.01 1.51 1.65
N ARG A 60 9.67 2.44 2.36
CA ARG A 60 11.14 2.58 2.33
C ARG A 60 11.88 1.36 2.89
N ARG A 61 11.36 0.71 3.94
CA ARG A 61 11.93 -0.55 4.45
C ARG A 61 11.82 -1.67 3.42
N PHE A 62 10.69 -1.77 2.73
CA PHE A 62 10.52 -2.75 1.66
C PHE A 62 11.47 -2.50 0.50
N GLU A 63 11.55 -1.26 0.00
CA GLU A 63 12.52 -0.89 -1.05
C GLU A 63 13.95 -1.23 -0.65
N SER A 64 14.34 -0.90 0.59
CA SER A 64 15.68 -1.20 1.11
C SER A 64 15.95 -2.71 1.22
N ALA A 65 14.94 -3.51 1.58
CA ALA A 65 15.07 -4.96 1.69
C ALA A 65 15.20 -5.66 0.33
N ILE A 66 14.53 -5.15 -0.70
CA ILE A 66 14.57 -5.71 -2.06
C ILE A 66 15.81 -5.20 -2.81
N ALA A 67 16.28 -3.99 -2.48
CA ALA A 67 17.50 -3.40 -3.05
C ALA A 67 18.79 -3.98 -2.48
N GLN A 68 18.73 -4.83 -1.43
CA GLN A 68 19.91 -5.62 -1.06
C GLN A 68 20.15 -6.65 -2.17
N PRO A 69 21.25 -6.53 -2.92
CA PRO A 69 21.57 -7.55 -3.89
C PRO A 69 21.75 -8.87 -3.14
N VAL A 70 21.27 -9.96 -3.74
CA VAL A 70 21.63 -11.33 -3.34
C VAL A 70 23.13 -11.51 -3.64
N GLN A 71 24.00 -10.80 -2.90
CA GLN A 71 25.43 -11.00 -2.86
C GLN A 71 25.72 -12.08 -1.82
N SER A 72 25.25 -13.30 -2.08
CA SER A 72 25.77 -14.50 -1.43
C SER A 72 25.35 -15.75 -2.19
N LEU A 73 25.66 -15.81 -3.49
CA LEU A 73 25.89 -17.08 -4.15
C LEU A 73 27.19 -16.99 -4.96
N SER A 74 28.26 -16.56 -4.28
CA SER A 74 29.61 -17.00 -4.62
C SER A 74 29.81 -18.35 -3.95
N PHE A 75 29.40 -19.42 -4.63
CA PHE A 75 29.88 -20.76 -4.33
C PHE A 75 30.75 -21.22 -5.50
N TRP A 76 31.94 -21.66 -5.11
CA TRP A 76 33.09 -22.14 -5.87
C TRP A 76 32.76 -23.03 -7.07
#